data_AF-A0A943GNK3-F1
#
_entry.id   AF-A0A943GNK3-F1
#
_cell.length_a   1.000
_cell.length_b   1.000
_cell.length_c   1.000
_cell.angle_alpha   90.00
_cell.angle_beta   90.00
_cell.angle_gamma   90.00
#
_symmetry.space_group_name_H-M   'P 1'
#
loop_
_entity.id
_entity.type
_entity.pdbx_description
1 polymer ?
#
loop_
_entity_poly.entity_id
_entity_poly.type
_entity_poly.pdbx_seq_one_letter_code
_entity_poly.pdbx_strand_id
1 'polypeptide(L)'
;MKLEMKRAVRNKFYVIFTLINLLNVLLGYILLVTIDKVQNVTFQDMFESVYTVYTQFGTLLFSAFIIMQFYVDYKEKNIFFYKTLGFSELRYYLTKVGMILLATIIGSAFSSILVCVPYAKLGMLPVVFLKIEGVMIYYTLIISTIGFIFSNFLVAFFSSFFLWIAGIVVSAGSPFMEYFAYYDASTTDYHHLISYLDGKIEITSLLHYIAGNYVYDLIVFLICVMAVLCLRRRWAKNGI
;
A
#
# COMPACT_ATOMS: atom_id res chain seq x y z
N MET A 1 -11.11 -8.14 15.48
CA MET A 1 -10.42 -6.83 15.50
C MET A 1 -9.70 -6.52 16.82
N LYS A 2 -10.39 -6.47 17.97
CA LYS A 2 -9.78 -6.06 19.27
C LYS A 2 -8.51 -6.83 19.67
N LEU A 3 -8.45 -8.15 19.41
CA LEU A 3 -7.28 -8.98 19.69
C LEU A 3 -6.06 -8.57 18.84
N GLU A 4 -6.23 -8.50 17.52
CA GLU A 4 -5.15 -8.11 16.59
C GLU A 4 -4.66 -6.69 16.85
N MET A 5 -5.56 -5.74 17.15
CA MET A 5 -5.15 -4.39 17.49
C MET A 5 -4.28 -4.34 18.75
N LYS A 6 -4.65 -5.07 19.81
CA LYS A 6 -3.83 -5.17 21.02
C LYS A 6 -2.46 -5.81 20.73
N ARG A 7 -2.42 -6.85 19.89
CA ARG A 7 -1.18 -7.50 19.48
C ARG A 7 -0.29 -6.56 18.67
N ALA A 8 -0.87 -5.80 17.74
CA ALA A 8 -0.18 -4.81 16.92
C ALA A 8 0.42 -3.68 17.77
N VAL A 9 -0.31 -3.17 18.77
CA VAL A 9 0.22 -2.18 19.73
C VAL A 9 1.38 -2.76 20.54
N ARG A 10 1.21 -3.97 21.11
CA ARG A 10 2.25 -4.63 21.92
C ARG A 10 3.53 -4.88 21.11
N ASN A 11 3.37 -5.29 19.85
CA ASN A 11 4.48 -5.56 18.94
C ASN A 11 5.03 -4.28 18.28
N LYS A 12 4.54 -3.10 18.68
CA LYS A 12 4.91 -1.78 18.12
C LYS A 12 4.73 -1.69 16.60
N PHE A 13 3.84 -2.50 16.02
CA PHE A 13 3.61 -2.56 14.58
C PHE A 13 3.23 -1.18 14.02
N TYR A 14 2.26 -0.50 14.65
CA TYR A 14 1.85 0.84 14.21
C TYR A 14 2.99 1.86 14.21
N VAL A 15 3.87 1.80 15.22
CA VAL A 15 5.03 2.72 15.32
C VAL A 15 6.02 2.42 14.19
N ILE A 16 6.39 1.15 14.02
CA ILE A 16 7.34 0.73 12.97
C ILE A 16 6.78 1.06 11.58
N PHE A 17 5.51 0.74 11.35
CA PHE A 17 4.84 0.99 10.07
C PHE A 17 4.75 2.50 9.77
N THR A 18 4.48 3.33 10.78
CA THR A 18 4.53 4.79 10.64
C THR A 18 5.94 5.25 10.28
N LEU A 19 6.98 4.78 10.97
CA LEU A 19 8.37 5.15 10.68
C LEU A 19 8.78 4.82 9.24
N ILE A 20 8.30 3.70 8.68
CA ILE A 20 8.55 3.34 7.28
C ILE A 20 7.87 4.31 6.33
N ASN A 21 6.64 4.73 6.63
CA ASN A 21 5.96 5.77 5.84
C ASN A 21 6.73 7.10 5.86
N LEU A 22 7.31 7.48 7.01
CA LEU A 22 8.16 8.67 7.11
C LEU A 22 9.49 8.49 6.37
N LEU A 23 10.07 7.28 6.41
CA LEU A 23 11.26 6.94 5.64
C LEU A 23 11.02 7.12 4.13
N ASN A 24 9.84 6.75 3.61
CA ASN A 24 9.52 6.97 2.20
C ASN A 24 9.49 8.46 1.82
N VAL A 25 9.00 9.33 2.72
CA VAL A 25 9.05 10.78 2.51
C VAL A 25 10.51 11.26 2.45
N LEU A 26 11.34 10.78 3.37
CA LEU A 26 12.78 11.08 3.37
C LEU A 26 13.46 10.58 2.10
N LEU A 27 13.14 9.36 1.64
CA LEU A 27 13.68 8.79 0.40
C LEU A 27 13.28 9.63 -0.82
N GLY A 28 12.05 10.16 -0.87
CA GLY A 28 11.62 11.07 -1.93
C GLY A 28 12.45 12.36 -1.95
N TYR A 29 12.72 12.94 -0.78
CA TYR A 29 13.61 14.10 -0.68
C TYR A 29 15.06 13.76 -1.10
N ILE A 30 15.59 12.62 -0.66
CA ILE A 30 16.94 12.16 -1.02
C ILE A 30 17.06 11.96 -2.53
N LEU A 31 16.04 11.39 -3.15
CA LEU A 31 15.98 11.17 -4.60
C LEU A 31 16.13 12.49 -5.35
N LEU A 32 15.37 13.53 -4.98
CA LEU A 32 15.44 14.85 -5.60
C LEU A 32 16.80 15.55 -5.44
N VAL A 33 17.35 15.53 -4.23
CA VAL A 33 18.59 16.26 -3.93
C VAL A 33 19.81 15.53 -4.49
N THR A 34 19.81 14.20 -4.45
CA THR A 34 21.00 13.39 -4.75
C THR A 34 21.04 12.94 -6.20
N ILE A 35 19.92 12.44 -6.71
CA ILE A 35 19.82 11.88 -8.06
C ILE A 35 19.51 13.00 -9.04
N ASP A 36 18.44 13.76 -8.78
CA ASP A 36 17.96 14.80 -9.70
C ASP A 36 18.71 16.13 -9.54
N LYS A 37 19.52 16.26 -8.49
CA LYS A 37 20.36 17.44 -8.19
C LYS A 37 19.58 18.76 -8.17
N VAL A 38 18.32 18.70 -7.74
CA VAL A 38 17.46 19.88 -7.61
C VAL A 38 17.98 20.74 -6.46
N GLN A 39 18.36 22.00 -6.76
CA GLN A 39 18.91 22.91 -5.74
C GLN A 39 17.85 23.55 -4.87
N ASN A 40 16.70 23.91 -5.45
CA ASN A 40 15.56 24.49 -4.74
C ASN A 40 14.35 23.58 -4.95
N VAL A 41 14.14 22.66 -4.01
CA VAL A 41 13.02 21.71 -4.09
C VAL A 41 11.70 22.46 -3.90
N THR A 42 10.81 22.43 -4.88
CA THR A 42 9.46 22.99 -4.75
C THR A 42 8.49 21.97 -4.13
N PHE A 43 7.28 22.42 -3.77
CA PHE A 43 6.22 21.51 -3.30
C PHE A 43 5.84 20.47 -4.35
N GLN A 44 5.81 20.87 -5.63
CA GLN A 44 5.45 19.98 -6.74
C GLN A 44 6.49 18.87 -6.86
N ASP A 45 7.77 19.22 -6.92
CA ASP A 45 8.89 18.27 -6.96
C ASP A 45 8.83 17.31 -5.78
N MET A 46 8.64 17.83 -4.57
CA MET A 46 8.58 17.01 -3.36
C MET A 46 7.40 16.04 -3.40
N PHE A 47 6.21 16.49 -3.78
CA PHE A 47 5.04 15.62 -3.82
C PHE A 47 5.18 14.56 -4.92
N GLU A 48 5.62 14.93 -6.12
CA GLU A 48 5.86 13.99 -7.21
C GLU A 48 6.87 12.91 -6.82
N SER A 49 8.02 13.32 -6.28
CA SER A 49 9.07 12.38 -5.89
C SER A 49 8.63 11.44 -4.77
N VAL A 50 7.98 11.98 -3.72
CA VAL A 50 7.45 11.15 -2.63
C VAL A 50 6.42 10.18 -3.18
N TYR A 51 5.49 10.63 -4.03
CA TYR A 51 4.50 9.77 -4.65
C TYR A 51 5.15 8.64 -5.47
N THR A 52 6.19 8.96 -6.24
CA THR A 52 7.00 7.99 -6.98
C THR A 52 7.64 6.95 -6.06
N VAL A 53 8.17 7.36 -4.91
CA VAL A 53 8.73 6.41 -3.93
C VAL A 53 7.65 5.47 -3.40
N TYR A 54 6.45 5.98 -3.11
CA TYR A 54 5.34 5.14 -2.69
C TYR A 54 4.93 4.16 -3.78
N THR A 55 4.85 4.57 -5.04
CA THR A 55 4.38 3.72 -6.14
C THR A 55 5.45 2.74 -6.62
N GLN A 56 6.74 3.07 -6.56
CA GLN A 56 7.81 2.20 -7.08
C GLN A 56 8.55 1.43 -5.99
N PHE A 57 8.95 2.10 -4.89
CA PHE A 57 9.70 1.46 -3.81
C PHE A 57 8.80 0.94 -2.68
N GLY A 58 7.54 1.39 -2.62
CA GLY A 58 6.58 0.98 -1.59
C GLY A 58 6.37 -0.53 -1.56
N THR A 59 6.27 -1.21 -2.70
CA THR A 59 6.12 -2.67 -2.76
C THR A 59 7.24 -3.39 -2.04
N LEU A 60 8.49 -2.95 -2.20
CA LEU A 60 9.65 -3.59 -1.58
C LEU A 60 9.64 -3.42 -0.06
N LEU A 61 9.40 -2.21 0.42
CA LEU A 61 9.48 -1.89 1.84
C LEU A 61 8.27 -2.42 2.61
N PHE A 62 7.05 -2.18 2.12
CA PHE A 62 5.83 -2.55 2.83
C PHE A 62 5.54 -4.04 2.76
N SER A 63 5.94 -4.74 1.69
CA SER A 63 5.64 -6.17 1.52
C SER A 63 6.15 -7.02 2.68
N ALA A 64 7.38 -6.79 3.10
CA ALA A 64 7.98 -7.53 4.22
C ALA A 64 7.13 -7.42 5.49
N PHE A 65 6.71 -6.21 5.86
CA PHE A 65 5.97 -5.97 7.12
C PHE A 65 4.53 -6.47 7.07
N ILE A 66 3.87 -6.33 5.91
CA ILE A 66 2.51 -6.84 5.69
C ILE A 66 2.51 -8.37 5.72
N ILE A 67 3.42 -9.02 4.99
CA ILE A 67 3.55 -10.49 4.94
C ILE A 67 3.88 -11.04 6.33
N MET A 68 4.73 -10.35 7.09
CA MET A 68 5.11 -10.76 8.45
C MET A 68 3.88 -10.92 9.37
N GLN A 69 2.81 -10.15 9.17
CA GLN A 69 1.57 -10.25 9.98
C GLN A 69 0.84 -11.59 9.80
N PHE A 70 1.02 -12.25 8.66
CA PHE A 70 0.47 -13.57 8.37
C PHE A 70 1.49 -14.67 8.68
N TYR A 71 2.74 -14.47 8.27
CA TYR A 71 3.81 -15.45 8.42
C TYR A 71 4.03 -15.87 9.88
N VAL A 72 4.03 -14.93 10.83
CA VAL A 72 4.22 -15.26 12.25
C VAL A 72 3.14 -16.22 12.74
N ASP A 73 1.91 -16.08 12.26
CA ASP A 73 0.81 -16.96 12.66
C ASP A 73 0.92 -18.36 12.06
N TYR A 74 1.45 -18.48 10.85
CA TYR A 74 1.75 -19.78 10.27
C TYR A 74 2.94 -20.44 10.97
N LYS A 75 4.01 -19.69 11.21
CA LYS A 75 5.23 -20.18 11.89
C LYS A 75 4.93 -20.69 13.30
N GLU A 76 4.12 -19.96 14.07
CA GLU A 76 3.78 -20.29 15.46
C GLU A 76 2.56 -21.22 15.57
N LYS A 77 1.98 -21.66 14.44
CA LYS A 77 0.72 -22.43 14.39
C LYS A 77 -0.45 -21.75 15.11
N ASN A 78 -0.47 -20.42 15.13
CA ASN A 78 -1.53 -19.64 15.75
C ASN A 78 -2.90 -19.85 15.08
N ILE A 79 -2.92 -20.34 13.84
CA ILE A 79 -4.14 -20.68 13.09
C ILE A 79 -5.00 -21.70 13.85
N PHE A 80 -4.40 -22.65 14.58
CA PHE A 80 -5.15 -23.58 15.42
C PHE A 80 -5.93 -22.83 16.50
N PHE A 81 -5.31 -21.86 17.18
CA PHE A 81 -6.00 -21.03 18.18
C PHE A 81 -7.12 -20.19 17.56
N TYR A 82 -6.91 -19.60 16.37
CA TYR A 82 -7.97 -18.86 15.67
C TYR A 82 -9.17 -19.77 15.36
N LYS A 83 -8.94 -21.01 14.91
CA LYS A 83 -10.01 -21.99 14.69
C LYS A 83 -10.75 -22.34 15.97
N THR A 84 -10.04 -22.59 17.08
CA THR A 84 -10.66 -22.87 18.39
C THR A 84 -11.50 -21.70 18.90
N LEU A 85 -11.11 -20.46 18.57
CA LEU A 85 -11.88 -19.25 18.87
C LEU A 85 -13.06 -18.99 17.91
N GLY A 86 -13.32 -19.90 16.95
CA GLY A 86 -14.42 -19.78 15.99
C GLY A 86 -14.19 -18.72 14.91
N PHE A 87 -12.94 -18.40 14.58
CA PHE A 87 -12.65 -17.54 13.42
C PHE A 87 -12.75 -18.34 12.13
N SER A 88 -13.55 -17.83 11.18
CA SER A 88 -13.48 -18.27 9.79
C SER A 88 -12.26 -17.67 9.08
N GLU A 89 -11.87 -18.28 7.95
CA GLU A 89 -10.77 -17.84 7.09
C GLU A 89 -10.92 -16.37 6.69
N LEU A 90 -12.13 -16.02 6.23
CA LEU A 90 -12.46 -14.67 5.80
C LEU A 90 -12.40 -13.70 6.98
N ARG A 91 -12.92 -14.09 8.14
CA ARG A 91 -12.87 -13.23 9.34
C ARG A 91 -11.43 -12.99 9.80
N TYR A 92 -10.58 -14.00 9.74
CA TYR A 92 -9.15 -13.88 10.03
C TYR A 92 -8.49 -12.89 9.05
N TYR A 93 -8.65 -13.12 7.75
CA TYR A 93 -8.11 -12.26 6.70
C TYR A 93 -8.56 -10.79 6.85
N LEU A 94 -9.87 -10.54 6.92
CA LEU A 94 -10.41 -9.18 7.04
C LEU A 94 -9.97 -8.49 8.34
N THR A 95 -9.80 -9.25 9.43
CA THR A 95 -9.29 -8.67 10.68
C THR A 95 -7.82 -8.24 10.54
N LYS A 96 -6.99 -9.01 9.84
CA LYS A 96 -5.59 -8.65 9.57
C LYS A 96 -5.49 -7.47 8.63
N VAL A 97 -6.22 -7.49 7.51
CA VAL A 97 -6.27 -6.39 6.55
C VAL A 97 -6.75 -5.11 7.23
N GLY A 98 -7.84 -5.14 7.99
CA GLY A 98 -8.34 -3.96 8.69
C GLY A 98 -7.33 -3.39 9.70
N MET A 99 -6.56 -4.25 10.38
CA MET A 99 -5.49 -3.81 11.28
C MET A 99 -4.34 -3.13 10.53
N ILE A 100 -3.96 -3.65 9.37
CA ILE A 100 -2.92 -3.07 8.52
C ILE A 100 -3.41 -1.74 7.91
N LEU A 101 -4.66 -1.66 7.44
CA LEU A 101 -5.26 -0.43 6.93
C LEU A 101 -5.32 0.69 7.98
N LEU A 102 -5.56 0.35 9.25
CA LEU A 102 -5.44 1.35 10.32
C LEU A 102 -4.00 1.88 10.44
N ALA A 103 -2.99 1.04 10.20
CA ALA A 103 -1.60 1.47 10.20
C ALA A 103 -1.25 2.32 8.95
N THR A 104 -1.83 2.02 7.78
CA THR A 104 -1.65 2.84 6.57
C THR A 104 -2.23 4.23 6.79
N ILE A 105 -3.46 4.34 7.28
CA ILE A 105 -4.12 5.63 7.55
C ILE A 105 -3.26 6.51 8.47
N ILE A 106 -2.73 5.93 9.57
CA ILE A 106 -1.87 6.68 10.49
C ILE A 106 -0.58 7.12 9.78
N GLY A 107 0.09 6.20 9.08
CA GLY A 107 1.32 6.48 8.35
C GLY A 107 1.15 7.56 7.28
N SER A 108 0.16 7.39 6.40
CA SER A 108 -0.19 8.32 5.32
C SER A 108 -0.53 9.71 5.86
N ALA A 109 -1.21 9.82 7.01
CA ALA A 109 -1.50 11.11 7.64
C ALA A 109 -0.21 11.84 8.04
N PHE A 110 0.71 11.17 8.74
CA PHE A 110 1.99 11.78 9.10
C PHE A 110 2.86 12.10 7.89
N SER A 111 2.90 11.23 6.89
CA SER A 111 3.63 11.49 5.65
C SER A 111 3.07 12.70 4.89
N SER A 112 1.75 12.86 4.84
CA SER A 112 1.11 14.02 4.21
C SER A 112 1.43 15.32 4.93
N ILE A 113 1.48 15.28 6.27
CA ILE A 113 1.91 16.41 7.09
C ILE A 113 3.36 16.79 6.75
N LEU A 114 4.26 15.80 6.68
CA LEU A 114 5.67 16.04 6.35
C LEU A 114 5.87 16.58 4.94
N VAL A 115 5.02 16.23 3.97
CA VAL A 115 5.06 16.78 2.62
C VAL A 115 4.50 18.21 2.58
N CYS A 116 3.41 18.51 3.29
CA CYS A 116 2.71 19.79 3.15
C CYS A 116 3.24 20.92 4.04
N VAL A 117 3.65 20.61 5.28
CA VAL A 117 4.05 21.62 6.28
C VAL A 117 5.30 22.41 5.88
N PRO A 118 6.40 21.80 5.38
CA PRO A 118 7.62 22.54 5.03
C PRO A 118 7.40 23.61 3.95
N TYR A 119 6.38 23.44 3.11
CA TYR A 119 6.06 24.34 2.01
C TYR A 119 4.84 25.24 2.31
N ALA A 120 4.31 25.21 3.53
CA ALA A 120 3.12 25.94 3.94
C ALA A 120 1.87 25.67 3.05
N LYS A 121 1.75 24.47 2.47
CA LYS A 121 0.65 24.05 1.57
C LYS A 121 -0.40 23.20 2.28
N LEU A 122 -0.91 23.66 3.42
CA LEU A 122 -1.87 22.89 4.24
C LEU A 122 -3.18 22.55 3.52
N GLY A 123 -3.64 23.39 2.59
CA GLY A 123 -4.84 23.12 1.78
C GLY A 123 -4.70 21.89 0.88
N MET A 124 -3.46 21.47 0.58
CA MET A 124 -3.17 20.29 -0.24
C MET A 124 -3.10 18.99 0.57
N LEU A 125 -3.16 19.08 1.91
CA LEU A 125 -3.03 17.92 2.80
C LEU A 125 -4.05 16.81 2.47
N PRO A 126 -5.35 17.10 2.22
CA PRO A 126 -6.30 16.05 1.85
C PRO A 126 -5.94 15.38 0.52
N VAL A 127 -5.47 16.13 -0.46
CA VAL A 127 -5.10 15.59 -1.78
C VAL A 127 -3.88 14.66 -1.66
N VAL A 128 -2.84 15.11 -0.96
CA VAL A 128 -1.64 14.31 -0.71
C VAL A 128 -1.99 13.04 0.07
N PHE A 129 -2.80 13.17 1.11
CA PHE A 129 -3.28 12.04 1.91
C PHE A 129 -4.04 11.02 1.08
N LEU A 130 -5.02 11.46 0.30
CA LEU A 130 -5.84 10.55 -0.50
C LEU A 130 -5.02 9.82 -1.57
N LYS A 131 -4.08 10.52 -2.22
CA LYS A 131 -3.20 9.87 -3.22
C LYS A 131 -2.26 8.86 -2.59
N ILE A 132 -1.60 9.19 -1.47
CA ILE A 132 -0.73 8.24 -0.77
C ILE A 132 -1.55 7.06 -0.24
N GLU A 133 -2.71 7.32 0.37
CA GLU A 133 -3.52 6.27 0.98
C GLU A 133 -4.10 5.31 -0.06
N GLY A 134 -4.52 5.77 -1.24
CA GLY A 134 -4.97 4.89 -2.33
C GLY A 134 -3.91 3.85 -2.70
N VAL A 135 -2.66 4.29 -2.90
CA VAL A 135 -1.52 3.38 -3.17
C VAL A 135 -1.33 2.38 -2.04
N MET A 136 -1.43 2.85 -0.78
CA MET A 136 -1.26 1.99 0.39
C MET A 136 -2.37 0.97 0.59
N ILE A 137 -3.61 1.33 0.26
CA ILE A 137 -4.75 0.40 0.24
C ILE A 137 -4.49 -0.68 -0.79
N TYR A 138 -4.19 -0.31 -2.04
CA TYR A 138 -3.87 -1.24 -3.11
C TYR A 138 -2.80 -2.25 -2.72
N TYR A 139 -1.65 -1.77 -2.21
CA TYR A 139 -0.59 -2.65 -1.77
C TYR A 139 -0.98 -3.54 -0.60
N THR A 140 -1.71 -2.99 0.37
CA THR A 140 -2.22 -3.78 1.50
C THR A 140 -3.08 -4.94 1.01
N LEU A 141 -3.97 -4.72 0.05
CA LEU A 141 -4.86 -5.75 -0.47
C LEU A 141 -4.12 -6.87 -1.20
N ILE A 142 -3.29 -6.53 -2.18
CA ILE A 142 -2.56 -7.50 -2.98
C ILE A 142 -1.57 -8.30 -2.12
N ILE A 143 -0.75 -7.60 -1.33
CA ILE A 143 0.31 -8.23 -0.54
C ILE A 143 -0.29 -9.06 0.60
N SER A 144 -1.34 -8.59 1.27
CA SER A 144 -1.99 -9.40 2.31
C SER A 144 -2.63 -10.67 1.75
N THR A 145 -3.17 -10.63 0.53
CA THR A 145 -3.67 -11.82 -0.16
C THR A 145 -2.55 -12.82 -0.41
N ILE A 146 -1.40 -12.35 -0.89
CA ILE A 146 -0.22 -13.21 -1.10
C ILE A 146 0.29 -13.78 0.24
N GLY A 147 0.39 -12.94 1.25
CA GLY A 147 0.77 -13.34 2.62
C GLY A 147 -0.21 -14.35 3.22
N PHE A 148 -1.50 -14.28 2.89
CA PHE A 148 -2.49 -15.27 3.27
C PHE A 148 -2.28 -16.61 2.54
N ILE A 149 -1.95 -16.59 1.25
CA ILE A 149 -1.83 -17.80 0.42
C ILE A 149 -0.60 -18.64 0.80
N PHE A 150 0.54 -17.99 1.08
CA PHE A 150 1.82 -18.66 1.29
C PHE A 150 2.22 -18.68 2.76
N SER A 151 2.53 -19.87 3.28
CA SER A 151 3.01 -20.04 4.67
C SER A 151 4.48 -19.66 4.87
N ASN A 152 5.27 -19.65 3.80
CA ASN A 152 6.70 -19.31 3.84
C ASN A 152 6.91 -17.83 3.52
N PHE A 153 7.62 -17.12 4.41
CA PHE A 153 7.92 -15.69 4.25
C PHE A 153 8.64 -15.37 2.93
N LEU A 154 9.71 -16.09 2.60
CA LEU A 154 10.51 -15.83 1.39
C LEU A 154 9.67 -16.04 0.13
N VAL A 155 8.90 -17.12 0.09
CA VAL A 155 8.01 -17.41 -1.05
C VAL A 155 6.98 -16.31 -1.22
N ALA A 156 6.32 -15.88 -0.13
CA ALA A 156 5.35 -14.79 -0.18
C ALA A 156 5.99 -13.47 -0.64
N PHE A 157 7.16 -13.12 -0.09
CA PHE A 157 7.86 -11.88 -0.40
C PHE A 157 8.29 -11.83 -1.87
N PHE A 158 9.01 -12.85 -2.34
CA PHE A 158 9.44 -12.90 -3.74
C PHE A 158 8.27 -13.06 -4.73
N SER A 159 7.17 -13.71 -4.33
CA SER A 159 5.96 -13.75 -5.16
C SER A 159 5.32 -12.36 -5.29
N SER A 160 5.27 -11.58 -4.20
CA SER A 160 4.77 -10.19 -4.27
C SER A 160 5.63 -9.31 -5.14
N PHE A 161 6.96 -9.47 -5.06
CA PHE A 161 7.90 -8.74 -5.89
C PHE A 161 7.79 -9.13 -7.37
N PHE A 162 7.70 -10.42 -7.66
CA PHE A 162 7.52 -10.93 -9.01
C PHE A 162 6.21 -10.43 -9.64
N LEU A 163 5.09 -10.49 -8.90
CA LEU A 163 3.79 -10.01 -9.39
C LEU A 163 3.82 -8.51 -9.67
N TRP A 164 4.53 -7.73 -8.87
CA TRP A 164 4.69 -6.29 -9.10
C TRP A 164 5.50 -6.00 -10.37
N ILE A 165 6.67 -6.63 -10.56
CA ILE A 165 7.46 -6.46 -11.80
C ILE A 165 6.67 -6.94 -13.02
N ALA A 166 6.05 -8.12 -12.94
CA ALA A 166 5.24 -8.66 -14.02
C ALA A 166 4.08 -7.71 -14.35
N GLY A 167 3.45 -7.12 -13.34
CA GLY A 167 2.40 -6.11 -13.51
C GLY A 167 2.89 -4.90 -14.30
N ILE A 168 4.06 -4.35 -13.97
CA ILE A 168 4.66 -3.22 -14.69
C ILE A 168 4.94 -3.58 -16.16
N VAL A 169 5.54 -4.76 -16.39
CA VAL A 169 5.86 -5.22 -17.76
C VAL A 169 4.60 -5.41 -18.59
N VAL A 170 3.54 -5.97 -18.00
CA VAL A 170 2.24 -6.16 -18.68
C VAL A 170 1.57 -4.82 -18.94
N SER A 171 1.61 -3.89 -17.97
CA SER A 171 1.07 -2.53 -18.08
C SER A 171 1.64 -1.78 -19.28
N ALA A 172 2.94 -1.91 -19.53
CA ALA A 172 3.61 -1.27 -20.66
C ALA A 172 3.17 -1.77 -22.05
N GLY A 173 2.44 -2.89 -22.14
CA GLY A 173 2.08 -3.51 -23.41
C GLY A 173 0.94 -2.83 -24.17
N SER A 174 -0.08 -2.30 -23.45
CA SER A 174 -1.22 -1.61 -24.08
C SER A 174 -2.01 -0.78 -23.06
N PRO A 175 -2.81 0.23 -23.48
CA PRO A 175 -3.57 1.07 -22.56
C PRO A 175 -4.56 0.30 -21.66
N PHE A 176 -5.13 -0.81 -22.15
CA PHE A 176 -6.03 -1.64 -21.34
C PHE A 176 -5.28 -2.40 -20.23
N MET A 177 -3.98 -2.64 -20.40
CA MET A 177 -3.17 -3.37 -19.43
C MET A 177 -2.68 -2.49 -18.28
N GLU A 178 -2.88 -1.16 -18.35
CA GLU A 178 -2.50 -0.22 -17.29
C GLU A 178 -3.02 -0.62 -15.91
N TYR A 179 -4.18 -1.28 -15.84
CA TYR A 179 -4.76 -1.77 -14.59
C TYR A 179 -3.87 -2.78 -13.85
N PHE A 180 -2.96 -3.50 -14.51
CA PHE A 180 -2.05 -4.43 -13.83
C PHE A 180 -0.99 -3.71 -12.96
N ALA A 181 -0.72 -2.44 -13.25
CA ALA A 181 0.15 -1.58 -12.45
C ALA A 181 -0.47 -0.19 -12.30
N TYR A 182 -1.75 -0.14 -11.88
CA TYR A 182 -2.60 1.06 -11.94
C TYR A 182 -1.99 2.35 -11.35
N TYR A 183 -1.20 2.24 -10.28
CA TYR A 183 -0.55 3.38 -9.64
C TYR A 183 0.89 3.64 -10.11
N ASP A 184 1.40 2.87 -11.07
CA ASP A 184 2.77 3.02 -11.56
C ASP A 184 2.98 4.36 -12.27
N ALA A 185 4.22 4.83 -12.27
CA ALA A 185 4.58 6.12 -12.88
C ALA A 185 4.35 6.19 -14.40
N SER A 186 4.23 5.03 -15.07
CA SER A 186 3.91 4.95 -16.51
C SER A 186 2.42 5.11 -16.85
N THR A 187 1.54 5.16 -15.85
CA THR A 187 0.08 5.12 -16.05
C THR A 187 -0.57 6.48 -16.14
N THR A 188 -1.78 6.49 -16.71
CA THR A 188 -2.64 7.67 -16.80
C THR A 188 -2.92 8.35 -15.44
N ASP A 189 -3.12 7.59 -14.35
CA ASP A 189 -3.36 8.17 -13.01
C ASP A 189 -2.17 9.01 -12.52
N TYR A 190 -0.94 8.53 -12.74
CA TYR A 190 0.27 9.28 -12.39
C TYR A 190 0.42 10.54 -13.25
N HIS A 191 0.17 10.44 -14.56
CA HIS A 191 0.23 11.59 -15.46
C HIS A 191 -0.84 12.66 -15.15
N HIS A 192 -2.02 12.26 -14.68
CA HIS A 192 -3.04 13.20 -14.22
C HIS A 192 -2.62 13.95 -12.95
N LEU A 193 -1.89 13.28 -12.04
CA LEU A 193 -1.30 13.95 -10.88
C LEU A 193 -0.29 15.01 -11.31
N ILE A 194 0.67 14.66 -12.18
CA ILE A 194 1.67 15.63 -12.67
C ILE A 194 0.99 16.78 -13.38
N SER A 195 0.02 16.51 -14.26
CA SER A 195 -0.68 17.55 -15.01
C SER A 195 -1.43 18.51 -14.08
N TYR A 196 -1.95 18.03 -12.96
CA TYR A 196 -2.50 18.89 -11.92
C TYR A 196 -1.43 19.71 -11.20
N LEU A 197 -0.29 19.09 -10.84
CA LEU A 197 0.83 19.80 -10.22
C LEU A 197 1.36 20.92 -11.12
N ASP A 198 1.44 20.68 -12.43
CA ASP A 198 1.80 21.68 -13.44
C ASP A 198 0.74 22.78 -13.66
N GLY A 199 -0.42 22.70 -13.01
CA GLY A 199 -1.52 23.64 -13.17
C GLY A 199 -2.30 23.50 -14.50
N LYS A 200 -2.13 22.38 -15.22
CA LYS A 200 -2.82 22.10 -16.49
C LYS A 200 -4.25 21.58 -16.27
N ILE A 201 -4.54 21.07 -15.08
CA ILE A 201 -5.81 20.42 -14.72
C ILE A 201 -6.37 21.07 -13.45
N GLU A 202 -7.69 21.23 -13.38
CA GLU A 202 -8.37 21.76 -12.20
C GLU A 202 -8.46 20.73 -11.06
N ILE A 203 -8.65 21.22 -9.84
CA ILE A 203 -8.81 20.38 -8.65
C ILE A 203 -10.06 19.48 -8.72
N THR A 204 -11.13 19.94 -9.37
CA THR A 204 -12.38 19.19 -9.56
C THR A 204 -12.15 17.92 -10.37
N SER A 205 -11.42 18.04 -11.49
CA SER A 205 -10.97 16.90 -12.30
C SER A 205 -10.04 15.98 -11.52
N LEU A 206 -9.09 16.51 -10.75
CA LEU A 206 -8.22 15.67 -9.92
C LEU A 206 -9.02 14.85 -8.91
N LEU A 207 -9.98 15.46 -8.21
CA LEU A 207 -10.84 14.76 -7.25
C LEU A 207 -11.66 13.65 -7.93
N HIS A 208 -12.06 13.84 -9.18
CA HIS A 208 -12.72 12.79 -9.96
C HIS A 208 -11.78 11.59 -10.21
N TYR A 209 -10.53 11.84 -10.60
CA TYR A 209 -9.52 10.77 -10.75
C TYR A 209 -9.22 10.07 -9.41
N ILE A 210 -9.08 10.83 -8.32
CA ILE A 210 -8.93 10.27 -6.97
C ILE A 210 -10.12 9.37 -6.62
N ALA A 211 -11.35 9.79 -6.92
CA ALA A 211 -12.52 8.94 -6.70
C ALA A 211 -12.45 7.64 -7.52
N GLY A 212 -11.99 7.72 -8.78
CA GLY A 212 -11.70 6.56 -9.63
C GLY A 212 -10.71 5.58 -9.00
N ASN A 213 -9.67 6.09 -8.34
CA ASN A 213 -8.67 5.28 -7.65
C ASN A 213 -9.28 4.43 -6.52
N TYR A 214 -10.16 5.02 -5.71
CA TYR A 214 -10.86 4.28 -4.66
C TYR A 214 -11.91 3.29 -5.21
N VAL A 215 -12.51 3.58 -6.36
CA VAL A 215 -13.37 2.61 -7.07
C VAL A 215 -12.53 1.42 -7.56
N TYR A 216 -11.35 1.67 -8.10
CA TYR A 216 -10.41 0.64 -8.50
C TYR A 216 -9.99 -0.22 -7.29
N ASP A 217 -9.60 0.40 -6.17
CA ASP A 217 -9.23 -0.32 -4.94
C ASP A 217 -10.39 -1.15 -4.38
N LEU A 218 -11.62 -0.69 -4.51
CA LEU A 218 -12.81 -1.46 -4.14
C LEU A 218 -12.96 -2.70 -5.01
N ILE A 219 -12.74 -2.60 -6.33
CA ILE A 219 -12.75 -3.74 -7.24
C ILE A 219 -11.65 -4.74 -6.86
N VAL A 220 -10.44 -4.25 -6.60
CA VAL A 220 -9.32 -5.09 -6.12
C VAL A 220 -9.67 -5.79 -4.81
N PHE A 221 -10.29 -5.08 -3.86
CA PHE A 221 -10.75 -5.67 -2.60
C PHE A 221 -11.72 -6.83 -2.83
N LEU A 222 -12.70 -6.66 -3.73
CA LEU A 222 -13.64 -7.73 -4.07
C LEU A 222 -12.92 -8.94 -4.70
N ILE A 223 -11.97 -8.71 -5.59
CA ILE A 223 -11.13 -9.77 -6.20
C ILE A 223 -10.34 -10.51 -5.10
N CYS A 224 -9.71 -9.78 -4.18
CA CYS A 224 -8.97 -10.36 -3.06
C CYS A 224 -9.86 -11.21 -2.15
N VAL A 225 -11.07 -10.73 -1.80
CA VAL A 225 -12.04 -11.49 -1.01
C VAL A 225 -12.44 -12.78 -1.74
N MET A 226 -12.72 -12.70 -3.04
CA MET A 226 -13.03 -13.88 -3.85
C MET A 226 -11.86 -14.87 -3.88
N ALA A 227 -10.62 -14.38 -4.05
CA ALA A 227 -9.42 -15.23 -4.01
C ALA A 227 -9.27 -15.94 -2.66
N VAL A 228 -9.49 -15.25 -1.53
CA VAL A 228 -9.46 -15.82 -0.18
C VAL A 228 -10.52 -16.91 0.00
N LEU A 229 -11.74 -16.69 -0.50
CA LEU A 229 -12.81 -17.68 -0.43
C LEU A 229 -12.50 -18.92 -1.27
N CYS A 230 -11.97 -18.76 -2.48
CA CYS A 230 -11.53 -19.86 -3.34
C CYS A 230 -10.37 -20.65 -2.70
N LEU A 231 -9.45 -19.96 -2.03
CA LEU A 231 -8.23 -20.54 -1.44
C LEU A 231 -8.35 -20.85 0.06
N ARG A 232 -9.56 -20.84 0.62
CA ARG A 232 -9.82 -21.12 2.05
C ARG A 232 -9.17 -22.40 2.58
N ARG A 233 -9.08 -23.45 1.73
CA ARG A 233 -8.45 -24.72 2.09
C ARG A 233 -6.94 -24.58 2.32
N ARG A 234 -6.26 -23.63 1.67
CA ARG A 234 -4.83 -23.38 1.87
C ARG A 234 -4.56 -22.82 3.25
N TRP A 235 -5.38 -21.90 3.74
CA TRP A 235 -5.26 -21.36 5.11
C TRP A 235 -5.27 -22.46 6.17
N ALA A 236 -6.21 -23.39 6.05
CA ALA A 236 -6.30 -24.53 6.96
C ALA A 236 -5.04 -25.43 6.90
N LYS A 237 -4.47 -25.65 5.72
CA LYS A 237 -3.25 -26.45 5.53
C LYS A 237 -1.99 -25.73 6.03
N ASN A 238 -1.92 -24.42 5.85
CA ASN A 238 -0.78 -23.59 6.25
C ASN A 238 -0.65 -23.48 7.77
N GLY A 239 -1.70 -23.83 8.53
CA GLY A 239 -1.79 -23.67 9.97
C GLY A 239 -1.78 -24.94 10.81
N ILE A 240 -1.62 -26.12 10.20
CA ILE A 240 -1.59 -27.44 10.86
C ILE A 240 -0.17 -28.02 10.75
#